data_AF-A0A527QEV4-F1
#
_entry.id   AF-A0A527QEV4-F1
#
_cell.length_a   1.000
_cell.length_b   1.000
_cell.length_c   1.000
_cell.angle_alpha   90.00
_cell.angle_beta   90.00
_cell.angle_gamma   90.00
#
_symmetry.space_group_name_H-M   'P 1'
#
loop_
_entity.id
_entity.type
_entity.pdbx_description
1 polymer ?
#
loop_
_entity_poly.entity_id
_entity_poly.type
_entity_poly.pdbx_seq_one_letter_code
_entity_poly.pdbx_strand_id
1 'polypeptide(L)'
;ELAKLGTILPAPGALMLILVAAMAVTPFLNNAATVLVMAPIAAEFAGDLGYRPEAFLMAVAIGAGCDFLTPIGHQCNTLVMGPGGYRFSDYPRLGLPLSFLVVIVAVPMLMIVWPMR
;
A
#
# COMPACT_ATOMS: atom_id res chain seq x y z
N GLU A 1 7.22 10.28 -19.17
CA GLU A 1 7.45 8.82 -19.32
C GLU A 1 6.54 7.98 -18.42
N LEU A 2 6.55 8.10 -17.08
CA LEU A 2 5.61 7.37 -16.20
C LEU A 2 4.14 7.84 -16.29
N ALA A 3 3.90 9.14 -16.45
CA ALA A 3 2.56 9.71 -16.66
C ALA A 3 1.85 9.16 -17.93
N LYS A 4 2.62 8.78 -18.96
CA LYS A 4 2.08 8.13 -20.17
C LYS A 4 1.73 6.65 -19.96
N LEU A 5 2.43 5.95 -19.05
CA LEU A 5 2.01 4.61 -18.61
C LEU A 5 0.71 4.69 -17.79
N GLY A 6 0.54 5.73 -16.97
CA GLY A 6 -0.68 5.99 -16.20
C GLY A 6 -1.92 6.15 -17.08
N THR A 7 -1.80 6.82 -18.24
CA THR A 7 -2.92 6.97 -19.20
C THR A 7 -3.32 5.66 -19.89
N ILE A 8 -2.48 4.62 -19.85
CA ILE A 8 -2.76 3.29 -20.45
C ILE A 8 -3.25 2.30 -19.38
N LEU A 9 -2.98 2.57 -18.09
CA LEU A 9 -3.39 1.68 -17.02
C LEU A 9 -4.90 1.82 -16.74
N PRO A 10 -5.67 0.74 -16.84
CA PRO A 10 -7.06 0.75 -16.39
C PRO A 10 -7.11 1.12 -14.90
N ALA A 11 -8.19 1.77 -14.45
CA ALA A 11 -8.40 2.21 -13.06
C ALA A 11 -7.88 1.25 -11.95
N PRO A 12 -8.09 -0.08 -12.01
CA PRO A 12 -7.52 -1.02 -11.03
C PRO A 12 -5.99 -1.02 -10.99
N GLY A 13 -5.31 -0.86 -12.13
CA GLY A 13 -3.85 -0.82 -12.21
C GLY A 13 -3.27 0.43 -11.55
N ALA A 14 -3.95 1.57 -11.67
CA ALA A 14 -3.55 2.82 -11.01
C ALA A 14 -3.65 2.70 -9.48
N LEU A 15 -4.74 2.10 -8.97
CA LEU A 15 -4.88 1.80 -7.54
C LEU A 15 -3.82 0.81 -7.05
N MET A 16 -3.62 -0.28 -7.80
CA MET A 16 -2.64 -1.31 -7.47
C MET A 16 -1.25 -0.70 -7.34
N LEU A 17 -0.88 0.20 -8.26
CA LEU A 17 0.41 0.89 -8.23
C LEU A 17 0.59 1.69 -6.93
N ILE A 18 -0.38 2.53 -6.57
CA ILE A 18 -0.30 3.34 -5.35
C ILE A 18 -0.32 2.48 -4.09
N LEU A 19 -1.16 1.45 -4.05
CA LEU A 19 -1.23 0.51 -2.94
C LEU A 19 0.12 -0.18 -2.72
N VAL A 20 0.68 -0.80 -3.78
CA VAL A 20 1.97 -1.50 -3.72
C VAL A 20 3.12 -0.55 -3.40
N ALA A 21 3.10 0.67 -3.94
CA ALA A 21 4.10 1.68 -3.60
C ALA A 21 4.05 2.03 -2.10
N ALA A 22 2.87 2.25 -1.53
CA ALA A 22 2.72 2.50 -0.10
C ALA A 22 3.20 1.31 0.75
N MET A 23 2.88 0.07 0.34
CA MET A 23 3.37 -1.15 1.00
C MET A 23 4.90 -1.31 0.91
N ALA A 24 5.51 -0.83 -0.17
CA ALA A 24 6.96 -0.89 -0.35
C ALA A 24 7.69 0.18 0.48
N VAL A 25 7.05 1.33 0.71
CA VAL A 25 7.62 2.44 1.48
C VAL A 25 7.49 2.21 2.98
N THR A 26 6.39 1.58 3.44
CA THR A 26 6.10 1.43 4.88
C THR A 26 7.16 0.68 5.71
N PRO A 27 7.90 -0.32 5.21
CA PRO A 27 8.95 -0.93 6.02
C PRO A 27 10.11 0.02 6.35
N PHE A 28 10.27 1.10 5.58
CA PHE A 28 11.30 2.11 5.76
C PHE A 28 10.83 3.32 6.59
N LEU A 29 9.51 3.50 6.71
CA LEU A 29 8.87 4.63 7.37
C LEU A 29 7.71 4.12 8.21
N ASN A 30 7.57 4.56 9.47
CA ASN A 30 6.38 4.19 10.24
C ASN A 30 5.07 4.53 9.48
N ASN A 31 3.99 3.78 9.75
CA ASN A 31 2.73 3.89 9.00
C ASN A 31 2.24 5.34 8.83
N ALA A 32 2.35 6.16 9.88
CA ALA A 32 1.91 7.56 9.86
C ALA A 32 2.78 8.43 8.92
N ALA A 33 4.10 8.24 8.95
CA ALA A 33 5.03 8.93 8.05
C ALA A 33 4.80 8.50 6.59
N THR A 34 4.55 7.21 6.34
CA THR A 34 4.21 6.70 5.01
C THR A 34 2.97 7.37 4.46
N VAL A 35 1.88 7.45 5.24
CA VAL A 35 0.65 8.14 4.82
C VAL A 35 0.93 9.62 4.55
N LEU A 36 1.66 10.30 5.42
CA LEU A 36 1.97 11.71 5.27
C LEU A 36 2.72 12.03 3.97
N VAL A 37 3.65 11.15 3.57
CA VAL A 37 4.43 11.30 2.33
C VAL A 37 3.65 10.86 1.11
N MET A 38 2.96 9.72 1.17
CA MET A 38 2.31 9.11 0.01
C MET A 38 0.95 9.73 -0.32
N ALA A 39 0.22 10.28 0.66
CA ALA A 39 -1.08 10.91 0.44
C ALA A 39 -1.07 12.05 -0.60
N PRO A 40 -0.17 13.06 -0.53
CA PRO A 40 -0.13 14.11 -1.54
C PRO A 40 0.23 13.56 -2.93
N ILE A 41 1.16 12.59 -3.00
CA ILE A 41 1.56 11.93 -4.25
C ILE A 41 0.36 11.21 -4.88
N ALA A 42 -0.42 10.48 -4.07
CA ALA A 42 -1.59 9.75 -4.52
C ALA A 42 -2.73 10.68 -4.97
N ALA A 43 -2.91 11.81 -4.29
CA ALA A 43 -3.91 12.81 -4.67
C ALA A 43 -3.56 13.51 -6.00
N GLU A 44 -2.29 13.90 -6.18
CA GLU A 44 -1.80 14.48 -7.44
C GLU A 44 -1.91 13.47 -8.58
N PHE A 45 -1.48 12.22 -8.35
CA PHE A 45 -1.60 11.15 -9.33
C PHE A 45 -3.05 10.85 -9.74
N ALA A 46 -3.99 10.87 -8.79
CA ALA A 46 -5.41 10.73 -9.10
C ALA A 46 -5.91 11.90 -9.98
N GLY A 47 -5.52 13.13 -9.64
CA GLY A 47 -5.86 14.33 -10.40
C GLY A 47 -5.35 14.29 -11.84
N ASP A 48 -4.08 13.89 -12.03
CA ASP A 48 -3.45 13.72 -13.35
C ASP A 48 -4.19 12.70 -14.24
N LEU A 49 -4.79 11.68 -13.63
CA LEU A 49 -5.58 10.64 -14.30
C LEU A 49 -7.06 11.00 -14.48
N GLY A 50 -7.49 12.16 -13.96
CA GLY A 50 -8.89 12.59 -13.97
C GLY A 50 -9.80 11.71 -13.11
N TYR A 51 -9.25 11.13 -12.04
CA TYR A 51 -9.99 10.37 -11.05
C TYR A 51 -10.16 11.16 -9.75
N ARG A 52 -11.17 10.77 -8.97
CA ARG A 52 -11.36 11.33 -7.64
C ARG A 52 -10.32 10.77 -6.65
N PRO A 53 -9.73 11.60 -5.76
CA PRO A 53 -8.58 11.20 -4.96
C PRO A 53 -8.91 10.22 -3.83
N GLU A 54 -10.18 10.07 -3.43
CA GLU A 54 -10.57 9.34 -2.23
C GLU A 54 -10.17 7.85 -2.29
N ALA A 55 -10.34 7.20 -3.45
CA ALA A 55 -9.94 5.81 -3.63
C ALA A 55 -8.42 5.62 -3.51
N PHE A 56 -7.65 6.59 -4.00
CA PHE A 56 -6.19 6.58 -3.96
C PHE A 56 -5.64 6.88 -2.58
N LEU A 57 -6.24 7.82 -1.86
CA LEU A 57 -5.92 8.09 -0.45
C LEU A 57 -6.20 6.87 0.42
N MET A 58 -7.30 6.15 0.16
CA MET A 58 -7.59 4.92 0.88
C MET A 58 -6.62 3.78 0.49
N ALA A 59 -6.19 3.70 -0.77
CA ALA A 59 -5.12 2.77 -1.19
C ALA A 59 -3.83 3.03 -0.41
N VAL A 60 -3.46 4.31 -0.21
CA VAL A 60 -2.31 4.69 0.63
C VAL A 60 -2.51 4.24 2.08
N ALA A 61 -3.68 4.50 2.67
CA ALA A 61 -3.97 4.13 4.05
C ALA A 61 -3.89 2.61 4.27
N ILE A 62 -4.44 1.81 3.35
CA ILE A 62 -4.36 0.35 3.40
C ILE A 62 -2.91 -0.10 3.23
N GLY A 63 -2.21 0.41 2.22
CA GLY A 63 -0.84 0.01 1.93
C GLY A 63 0.14 0.32 3.05
N ALA A 64 0.02 1.50 3.66
CA ALA A 64 0.79 1.90 4.83
C ALA A 64 0.47 1.06 6.07
N GLY A 65 -0.71 0.44 6.15
CA GLY A 65 -1.07 -0.49 7.22
C GLY A 65 -0.47 -1.89 7.05
N CYS A 66 0.01 -2.24 5.86
CA CYS A 66 0.42 -3.60 5.50
C CYS A 66 1.91 -3.85 5.71
N ASP A 67 2.38 -3.64 6.93
CA ASP A 67 3.79 -3.80 7.27
C ASP A 67 4.12 -5.24 7.68
N PHE A 68 4.01 -6.16 6.71
CA PHE A 68 4.17 -7.60 6.97
C PHE A 68 5.56 -8.13 6.62
N LEU A 69 6.31 -7.40 5.80
CA LEU A 69 7.54 -7.89 5.19
C LEU A 69 8.75 -7.84 6.12
N THR A 70 8.70 -6.99 7.16
CA THR A 70 9.81 -6.82 8.08
C THR A 70 9.32 -6.74 9.53
N PRO A 71 10.14 -7.17 10.50
CA PRO A 71 9.82 -7.00 11.91
C PRO A 71 9.91 -5.54 12.37
N ILE A 72 10.74 -4.71 11.70
CA ILE A 72 11.06 -3.34 12.14
C ILE A 72 9.98 -2.34 11.74
N GLY A 73 9.25 -2.62 10.68
CA GLY A 73 8.30 -1.66 10.12
C GLY A 73 7.14 -1.30 11.06
N HIS A 74 6.65 -2.25 11.86
CA HIS A 74 5.70 -1.96 12.95
C HIS A 74 6.22 -2.39 14.33
N GLN A 75 6.04 -1.53 15.33
CA GLN A 75 6.52 -1.76 16.70
C GLN A 75 6.03 -3.08 17.29
N CYS A 76 4.75 -3.42 17.07
CA CYS A 76 4.19 -4.70 17.52
C CYS A 76 4.91 -5.91 16.94
N ASN A 77 5.33 -5.87 15.67
CA ASN A 77 6.05 -6.97 15.03
C ASN A 77 7.42 -7.18 15.68
N THR A 78 8.15 -6.09 15.95
CA THR A 78 9.43 -6.16 16.67
C THR A 78 9.26 -6.75 18.08
N LEU A 79 8.22 -6.32 18.81
CA LEU A 79 7.96 -6.77 20.18
C LEU A 79 7.66 -8.27 20.27
N VAL A 80 6.92 -8.83 19.31
CA VAL A 80 6.57 -10.27 19.32
C VAL A 80 7.65 -11.17 18.73
N MET A 81 8.62 -10.61 18.00
CA MET A 81 9.66 -11.39 17.32
C MET A 81 10.46 -12.28 18.29
N GLY A 82 10.93 -11.71 19.40
CA GLY A 82 11.71 -12.44 20.41
C GLY A 82 10.88 -13.50 21.15
N PRO A 83 9.82 -13.11 21.90
CA PRO A 83 8.98 -14.04 22.63
C PRO A 83 8.26 -15.07 21.76
N GLY A 84 7.93 -14.73 20.52
CA GLY A 84 7.28 -15.63 19.56
C GLY A 84 8.23 -16.58 18.83
N GLY A 85 9.55 -16.47 19.05
CA GLY A 85 10.54 -17.32 18.38
C GLY A 85 10.67 -17.08 16.87
N TYR A 86 10.20 -15.94 16.37
CA TYR A 86 10.26 -15.61 14.94
C TYR A 86 11.64 -15.13 14.54
N ARG A 87 12.08 -15.53 13.34
CA ARG A 87 13.30 -15.01 12.71
C ARG A 87 12.94 -13.91 11.71
N PHE A 88 13.90 -13.04 11.41
CA PHE A 88 13.72 -11.98 10.41
C PHE A 88 13.27 -12.55 9.05
N SER A 89 13.75 -13.74 8.69
CA SER A 89 13.39 -14.44 7.45
C SER A 89 11.98 -15.04 7.43
N ASP A 90 11.29 -15.14 8.57
CA ASP A 90 9.91 -15.65 8.62
C ASP A 90 8.90 -14.58 8.20
N TYR A 91 9.22 -13.29 8.43
CA TYR A 91 8.39 -12.16 8.05
C TYR A 91 8.10 -12.08 6.54
N PRO A 92 9.09 -12.03 5.63
CA PRO A 92 8.78 -11.98 4.21
C PRO A 92 8.14 -13.28 3.68
N ARG A 93 8.40 -14.44 4.30
CA ARG A 93 7.76 -15.72 3.90
C ARG A 93 6.26 -15.74 4.14
N LEU A 94 5.80 -15.16 5.25
CA LEU A 94 4.38 -15.05 5.58
C LEU A 94 3.76 -13.76 5.02
N GLY A 95 4.54 -12.68 5.04
CA GLY A 95 4.14 -11.35 4.64
C GLY A 95 3.94 -11.21 3.14
N LEU A 96 4.79 -11.80 2.28
CA LEU A 96 4.60 -11.70 0.82
C LEU A 96 3.26 -12.30 0.36
N PRO A 97 2.88 -13.54 0.75
CA PRO A 97 1.57 -14.09 0.44
C PRO A 97 0.42 -13.22 0.96
N LEU A 98 0.55 -12.69 2.19
CA LEU A 98 -0.48 -11.85 2.80
C LEU A 98 -0.62 -10.50 2.07
N SER A 99 0.50 -9.88 1.72
CA SER A 99 0.55 -8.67 0.92
C SER A 99 -0.13 -8.85 -0.44
N PHE A 100 0.13 -9.98 -1.11
CA PHE A 100 -0.52 -10.31 -2.37
C PHE A 100 -2.04 -10.49 -2.21
N LEU A 101 -2.47 -11.16 -1.14
CA LEU A 101 -3.89 -11.29 -0.80
C LEU A 101 -4.54 -9.91 -0.59
N VAL A 102 -3.88 -9.01 0.14
CA VAL A 102 -4.39 -7.64 0.33
C VAL A 102 -4.53 -6.92 -1.00
N VAL A 103 -3.55 -7.00 -1.89
CA VAL A 103 -3.63 -6.35 -3.22
C VAL A 103 -4.83 -6.87 -4.02
N ILE A 104 -5.03 -8.19 -4.05
CA ILE A 104 -6.15 -8.82 -4.78
C ILE A 104 -7.51 -8.42 -4.21
N VAL A 105 -7.62 -8.26 -2.89
CA VAL A 105 -8.90 -7.96 -2.23
C VAL A 105 -9.18 -6.46 -2.18
N ALA A 106 -8.15 -5.66 -1.87
CA ALA A 106 -8.29 -4.22 -1.67
C ALA A 106 -8.61 -3.49 -2.98
N VAL A 107 -7.96 -3.85 -4.09
CA VAL A 107 -8.16 -3.14 -5.38
C VAL A 107 -9.64 -3.21 -5.85
N PRO A 108 -10.29 -4.38 -5.90
CA PRO A 108 -11.73 -4.46 -6.20
C PRO A 108 -12.60 -3.73 -5.18
N MET A 109 -12.31 -3.89 -3.87
CA MET A 109 -13.08 -3.23 -2.82
C MET A 109 -13.02 -1.70 -2.93
N LEU A 110 -11.85 -1.14 -3.21
CA LEU A 110 -11.66 0.29 -3.41
C LEU A 110 -12.49 0.81 -4.58
N MET A 111 -12.58 0.04 -5.68
CA MET A 111 -13.40 0.40 -6.83
C MET A 111 -14.91 0.33 -6.56
N ILE A 112 -15.34 -0.60 -5.69
CA ILE A 112 -16.76 -0.78 -5.34
C ILE A 112 -17.21 0.29 -4.35
N VAL A 113 -16.37 0.60 -3.35
CA VAL A 113 -16.73 1.52 -2.26
C VAL A 113 -16.51 2.98 -2.66
N TRP A 114 -15.45 3.29 -3.42
CA TRP A 114 -15.17 4.64 -3.88
C TRP A 114 -15.32 4.78 -5.40
N PRO A 115 -16.30 5.58 -5.87
CA PRO A 115 -16.42 5.86 -7.29
C PRO A 115 -15.19 6.62 -7.78
N MET A 116 -14.61 6.12 -8.87
CA MET A 116 -13.39 6.65 -9.48
C MET A 116 -13.62 7.97 -10.22
N ARG A 117 -14.84 8.23 -10.67
CA ARG A 117 -15.26 9.44 -11.40
C ARG A 117 -16.48 10.04 -10.73
#